data_AF-A0A7X9SXW4-F1
#
_entry.id   AF-A0A7X9SXW4-F1
#
_cell.length_a   1.000
_cell.length_b   1.000
_cell.length_c   1.000
_cell.angle_alpha   90.00
_cell.angle_beta   90.00
_cell.angle_gamma   90.00
#
_symmetry.space_group_name_H-M   'P 1'
#
loop_
_entity.id
_entity.type
_entity.pdbx_description
1 polymer ?
#
loop_
_entity_poly.entity_id
_entity_poly.type
_entity_poly.pdbx_seq_one_letter_code
_entity_poly.pdbx_strand_id
1 'polypeptide(L)'
;MTNTGMTVSPGALRELGEALAVQGHRVRGLGLVLDDDAEMTGSRTWGELLHGALLWRGELQAEGDAVERLGVNAGIIAAGVEECDSANGGALCPTSR
;
A
#
# COMPACT_ATOMS: atom_id res chain seq x y z
N MET A 1 -2.46 18.39 -20.07
CA MET A 1 -2.20 17.02 -19.57
C MET A 1 -1.12 16.41 -20.44
N THR A 2 0.02 16.04 -19.87
CA THR A 2 1.10 15.36 -20.59
C THR A 2 0.73 13.89 -20.72
N ASN A 3 0.44 13.44 -21.93
CA ASN A 3 0.22 12.03 -22.22
C ASN A 3 1.58 11.31 -22.11
N THR A 4 1.77 10.53 -21.05
CA THR A 4 3.03 9.83 -20.77
C THR A 4 3.22 8.57 -21.61
N GLY A 5 2.25 8.19 -22.46
CA GLY A 5 2.34 6.99 -23.29
C GLY A 5 2.33 5.67 -22.51
N MET A 6 2.06 5.70 -21.21
CA MET A 6 1.93 4.49 -20.40
C MET A 6 0.57 3.85 -20.61
N THR A 7 0.56 2.65 -21.18
CA THR A 7 -0.61 1.76 -21.25
C THR A 7 -0.55 0.79 -20.07
N VAL A 8 -0.96 1.23 -18.88
CA VAL A 8 -1.19 0.30 -17.77
C VAL A 8 -2.65 -0.14 -17.83
N SER A 9 -2.89 -1.45 -17.95
CA SER A 9 -4.25 -1.98 -17.94
C SER A 9 -4.85 -1.92 -16.53
N PRO A 10 -6.18 -1.80 -16.39
CA PRO A 10 -6.85 -1.89 -15.09
C PRO A 10 -6.50 -3.16 -14.32
N GLY A 11 -6.35 -4.29 -15.03
CA GLY A 11 -5.90 -5.56 -14.43
C GLY A 11 -4.51 -5.45 -13.79
N ALA A 12 -3.53 -4.87 -14.50
CA ALA A 12 -2.20 -4.67 -13.96
C ALA A 12 -2.18 -3.72 -12.75
N LEU A 13 -3.03 -2.70 -12.74
CA LEU A 13 -3.18 -1.80 -11.59
C LEU A 13 -3.78 -2.52 -10.36
N ARG A 14 -4.73 -3.44 -10.56
CA ARG A 14 -5.28 -4.25 -9.47
C ARG A 14 -4.26 -5.21 -8.89
N GLU A 15 -3.54 -5.94 -9.74
CA GLU A 15 -2.48 -6.86 -9.30
C GLU A 15 -1.40 -6.11 -8.51
N LEU A 16 -0.97 -4.94 -9.01
CA LEU A 16 -0.05 -4.06 -8.30
C LEU A 16 -0.64 -3.60 -6.96
N GLY A 17 -1.91 -3.22 -6.95
CA GLY A 17 -2.60 -2.76 -5.74
C GLY A 17 -2.65 -3.82 -4.64
N GLU A 18 -3.00 -5.05 -5.01
CA GLU A 18 -3.01 -6.21 -4.11
C GLU A 18 -1.61 -6.53 -3.58
N ALA A 19 -0.60 -6.52 -4.46
CA ALA A 19 0.78 -6.74 -4.06
C ALA A 19 1.26 -5.69 -3.05
N LEU A 20 0.96 -4.40 -3.29
CA LEU A 20 1.30 -3.31 -2.38
C LEU A 20 0.58 -3.46 -1.03
N ALA A 21 -0.71 -3.81 -1.01
CA ALA A 21 -1.43 -4.05 0.23
C ALA A 21 -0.78 -5.16 1.08
N VAL A 22 -0.36 -6.27 0.44
CA VAL A 22 0.36 -7.35 1.12
C VAL A 22 1.71 -6.87 1.66
N GLN A 23 2.47 -6.09 0.89
CA GLN A 23 3.75 -5.57 1.37
C GLN A 23 3.56 -4.58 2.53
N GLY A 24 2.59 -3.67 2.45
CA GLY A 24 2.28 -2.73 3.52
C GLY A 24 1.93 -3.46 4.82
N HIS A 25 1.08 -4.50 4.73
CA HIS A 25 0.76 -5.34 5.88
C HIS A 25 2.00 -6.04 6.47
N ARG A 26 2.88 -6.59 5.62
CA ARG A 26 4.13 -7.23 6.08
C ARG A 26 5.05 -6.25 6.80
N VAL A 27 5.23 -5.04 6.27
CA VAL A 27 6.08 -4.01 6.89
C VAL A 27 5.58 -3.64 8.28
N ARG A 28 4.27 -3.43 8.45
CA ARG A 28 3.69 -3.19 9.80
C ARG A 28 3.90 -4.36 10.74
N GLY A 29 3.75 -5.58 10.23
CA GLY A 29 3.93 -6.82 11.00
C GLY A 29 5.32 -6.97 11.61
N LEU A 30 6.36 -6.39 11.00
CA LEU A 30 7.73 -6.41 11.55
C LEU A 30 7.83 -5.68 12.90
N GLY A 31 6.96 -4.71 13.17
CA GLY A 31 6.94 -4.00 14.45
C GLY A 31 6.61 -4.91 15.64
N LEU A 32 5.97 -6.06 15.42
CA LEU A 32 5.66 -7.04 16.46
C LEU A 32 6.88 -7.90 16.83
N VAL A 33 7.84 -8.06 15.91
CA VAL A 33 9.07 -8.83 16.14
C VAL A 33 10.04 -8.10 17.07
N LEU A 34 9.94 -6.76 17.15
CA LEU A 34 10.80 -5.94 18.00
C LEU A 34 10.48 -6.05 19.50
N ASP A 35 9.36 -6.67 19.89
CA ASP A 35 8.93 -6.82 21.29
C ASP A 35 9.41 -8.14 21.94
N ASP A 36 9.87 -9.11 21.15
CA ASP A 36 10.01 -10.51 21.60
C ASP A 36 11.31 -10.81 22.39
N ASP A 37 12.36 -9.98 22.25
CA ASP A 37 13.68 -10.28 22.82
C ASP A 37 14.17 -9.22 23.82
N ALA A 38 13.87 -9.45 25.11
CA ALA A 38 14.82 -9.46 26.25
C ALA A 38 14.27 -8.84 27.55
N GLU A 39 14.03 -9.68 28.57
CA GLU A 39 13.96 -9.21 29.96
C GLU A 39 15.37 -8.80 30.44
N MET A 40 15.64 -7.49 30.53
CA MET A 40 16.83 -6.95 31.21
C MET A 40 16.45 -5.79 32.14
N THR A 41 15.63 -6.09 33.15
CA THR A 41 15.23 -5.15 34.19
C THR A 41 16.43 -4.44 34.84
N GLY A 42 16.41 -3.11 34.84
CA GLY A 42 17.38 -2.26 35.56
C GLY A 42 18.59 -1.77 34.75
N SER A 43 18.71 -2.15 33.47
CA SER A 43 19.78 -1.64 32.60
C SER A 43 19.43 -0.27 32.01
N ARG A 44 20.33 0.72 32.13
CA ARG A 44 20.20 2.01 31.42
C ARG A 44 20.19 1.81 29.90
N THR A 45 20.97 0.86 29.42
CA THR A 45 21.03 0.45 28.01
C THR A 45 19.72 -0.15 27.54
N TRP A 46 18.96 -0.83 28.42
CA TRP A 46 17.62 -1.31 28.09
C TRP A 46 16.64 -0.17 27.80
N GLY A 47 16.66 0.90 28.61
CA GLY A 47 15.79 2.07 28.37
C GLY A 47 16.02 2.73 27.02
N GLU A 48 17.30 2.84 26.59
CA GLU A 48 17.67 3.38 25.29
C GLU A 48 17.28 2.43 24.13
N LEU A 49 17.46 1.12 24.31
CA LEU A 49 17.06 0.11 23.33
C LEU A 49 15.53 0.05 23.17
N LEU A 50 14.78 0.06 24.26
CA LEU A 50 13.32 0.10 24.24
C LEU A 50 12.81 1.38 23.56
N HIS A 51 13.42 2.52 23.87
CA HIS A 51 13.06 3.78 23.19
C HIS A 51 13.31 3.70 21.68
N GLY A 52 14.47 3.19 21.26
CA GLY A 52 14.78 2.96 19.85
C GLY A 52 13.81 2.01 19.15
N ALA A 53 13.46 0.89 19.80
CA ALA A 53 12.51 -0.09 19.29
C ALA A 53 11.10 0.52 19.11
N LEU A 54 10.63 1.33 20.07
CA LEU A 54 9.36 2.02 19.98
C LEU A 54 9.32 3.04 18.83
N LEU A 55 10.41 3.77 18.60
CA LEU A 55 10.53 4.67 17.45
C LEU A 55 10.48 3.90 16.13
N TRP A 56 11.25 2.82 16.00
CA TRP A 56 11.24 1.98 14.81
C TRP A 56 9.86 1.36 14.53
N ARG A 57 9.13 0.97 15.57
CA ARG A 57 7.74 0.51 15.42
C ARG A 57 6.84 1.60 14.81
N GLY A 58 7.00 2.84 15.25
CA GLY A 58 6.27 3.98 14.67
C GLY A 58 6.57 4.16 13.18
N GLU A 59 7.85 4.07 12.80
CA GLU A 59 8.28 4.17 11.40
C GLU A 59 7.74 3.01 10.54
N LEU A 60 7.83 1.77 11.03
CA LEU A 60 7.29 0.58 10.34
C LEU A 60 5.78 0.67 10.14
N GLN A 61 5.05 1.19 11.15
CA GLN A 61 3.62 1.44 11.03
C GLN A 61 3.33 2.47 9.91
N ALA A 62 4.02 3.61 9.94
CA ALA A 62 3.80 4.70 8.99
C ALA A 62 4.14 4.29 7.55
N GLU A 63 5.26 3.58 7.36
CA GLU A 63 5.69 3.07 6.05
C GLU A 63 4.68 2.05 5.51
N GLY A 64 4.28 1.08 6.33
CA GLY A 64 3.30 0.08 5.90
C GLY A 64 1.93 0.68 5.54
N ASP A 65 1.48 1.69 6.28
CA ASP A 65 0.27 2.47 5.96
C ASP A 65 0.41 3.28 4.66
N ALA A 66 1.61 3.82 4.37
CA ALA A 66 1.88 4.51 3.12
C ALA A 66 1.80 3.55 1.92
N VAL A 67 2.43 2.37 2.04
CA VAL A 67 2.43 1.35 0.98
C VAL A 67 1.03 0.81 0.72
N GLU A 68 0.24 0.53 1.75
CA GLU A 68 -1.15 0.07 1.57
C GLU A 68 -2.02 1.15 0.91
N ARG A 69 -1.85 2.42 1.26
CA ARG A 69 -2.56 3.53 0.60
C ARG A 69 -2.25 3.63 -0.89
N LEU A 70 -1.00 3.37 -1.29
CA LEU A 70 -0.65 3.28 -2.71
C LEU A 70 -1.44 2.16 -3.40
N GLY A 71 -1.60 1.01 -2.73
CA GLY A 71 -2.40 -0.09 -3.25
C GLY A 71 -3.88 0.25 -3.43
N VAL A 72 -4.49 0.89 -2.43
CA VAL A 72 -5.87 1.40 -2.52
C VAL A 72 -6.03 2.38 -3.68
N ASN A 73 -5.09 3.32 -3.82
CA ASN A 73 -5.11 4.31 -4.90
C ASN A 73 -5.00 3.64 -6.28
N ALA A 74 -4.18 2.59 -6.43
CA ALA A 74 -4.10 1.83 -7.67
C ALA A 74 -5.45 1.19 -8.04
N GLY A 75 -6.18 0.67 -7.05
CA GLY A 75 -7.53 0.13 -7.24
C GLY A 75 -8.56 1.19 -7.66
N ILE A 76 -8.52 2.38 -7.06
CA ILE A 76 -9.37 3.52 -7.44
C ILE A 76 -9.11 3.94 -8.88
N ILE A 77 -7.83 4.04 -9.28
CA ILE A 77 -7.46 4.40 -10.65
C ILE A 77 -7.93 3.33 -11.63
N ALA A 78 -7.74 2.04 -11.32
CA ALA A 78 -8.20 0.93 -12.16
C ALA A 78 -9.72 1.01 -12.40
N ALA A 79 -10.50 1.25 -11.36
CA ALA A 79 -11.95 1.40 -11.47
C ALA A 79 -12.33 2.61 -12.33
N GLY A 80 -11.65 3.75 -12.17
CA GLY A 80 -11.89 4.94 -12.99
C GLY A 80 -11.57 4.72 -14.48
N VAL A 81 -10.51 3.96 -14.79
CA VAL A 81 -10.17 3.59 -16.18
C VAL A 81 -11.24 2.69 -16.77
N GLU A 82 -11.72 1.67 -16.05
CA GLU A 82 -12.79 0.78 -16.53
C GLU A 82 -14.12 1.50 -16.75
N GLU A 83 -14.48 2.44 -15.86
CA GLU A 83 -15.66 3.27 -16.03
C GLU A 83 -15.56 4.11 -17.31
N CYS A 84 -14.40 4.72 -17.55
CA CYS A 84 -14.13 5.49 -18.76
C CYS A 84 -14.18 4.61 -20.02
N ASP A 85 -13.57 3.43 -19.98
CA ASP A 85 -13.57 2.47 -21.10
C ASP A 85 -14.99 1.96 -21.41
N SER A 86 -15.80 1.69 -20.38
CA SER A 86 -17.20 1.29 -20.51
C SER A 86 -18.05 2.41 -21.12
N ALA A 87 -17.89 3.65 -20.63
CA ALA A 87 -18.59 4.82 -21.17
C ALA A 87 -18.23 5.08 -22.63
N ASN A 88 -16.95 5.00 -22.98
CA ASN A 88 -16.47 5.17 -24.36
C ASN A 88 -16.94 4.03 -25.27
N GLY A 89 -16.87 2.78 -24.82
CA GLY A 89 -17.38 1.62 -25.55
C GLY A 89 -18.88 1.72 -25.82
N GLY A 90 -19.66 2.15 -24.82
CA GLY A 90 -21.10 2.39 -24.96
C GLY A 90 -21.44 3.55 -25.91
N ALA A 91 -20.60 4.58 -25.99
CA ALA A 91 -20.77 5.68 -26.93
C ALA A 91 -20.39 5.30 -28.37
N LEU A 92 -19.42 4.41 -28.56
CA LEU A 92 -18.92 3.97 -29.87
C LEU A 92 -19.72 2.81 -30.47
N CYS A 93 -20.31 1.97 -29.63
CA CYS A 93 -21.25 0.92 -30.01
C CYS A 93 -22.60 1.18 -29.34
N PRO A 94 -23.35 2.24 -29.72
CA PRO A 94 -24.69 2.44 -29.21
C PRO A 94 -25.50 1.22 -29.65
N THR A 95 -25.92 0.40 -28.69
CA THR A 95 -26.87 -0.67 -28.97
C THR A 95 -28.11 -0.02 -29.55
N SER A 96 -28.27 -0.19 -30.86
CA SER A 96 -29.37 0.35 -31.65
C SER A 96 -30.69 -0.05 -31.01
N ARG A 97 -31.41 0.96 -30.49
CA ARG A 97 -32.86 0.89 -30.29
C ARG A 97 -33.56 1.08 -31.62
#